data_AF-A0A1S2RBH5-F1
#
_entry.id   AF-A0A1S2RBH5-F1
#
_cell.length_a   1.000
_cell.length_b   1.000
_cell.length_c   1.000
_cell.angle_alpha   90.00
_cell.angle_beta   90.00
_cell.angle_gamma   90.00
#
_symmetry.space_group_name_H-M   'P 1'
#
loop_
_entity.id
_entity.type
_entity.pdbx_description
1 polymer ?
#
loop_
_entity_poly.entity_id
_entity_poly.type
_entity_poly.pdbx_seq_one_letter_code
_entity_poly.pdbx_strand_id
1 'polypeptide(L)'
;MHRIAVTVFPEKTQSYILLSCLESEKSIYQNLFNQLQNSSIDKIKVYLSMFLPLYSENMVLSPNIWNNWYEETRIAYTFYANRQGNDTIIYSKTIGMFLRNAAKSTTFDYNNRGKIDLFI
;
A
#
# COMPACT_ATOMS: atom_id res chain seq x y z
N MET A 1 5.61 -11.22 -16.16
CA MET A 1 5.51 -10.65 -14.79
C MET A 1 4.54 -9.50 -14.89
N HIS A 2 3.39 -9.63 -14.24
CA HIS A 2 2.29 -8.66 -14.31
C HIS A 2 2.56 -7.49 -13.38
N ARG A 3 2.27 -6.26 -13.84
CA ARG A 3 2.65 -5.05 -13.10
C ARG A 3 1.51 -4.05 -13.02
N ILE A 4 1.44 -3.37 -11.88
CA ILE A 4 0.60 -2.18 -11.67
C ILE A 4 1.53 -0.99 -11.45
N ALA A 5 1.20 0.14 -12.05
CA ALA A 5 1.76 1.43 -11.66
C ALA A 5 0.79 2.11 -10.69
N VAL A 6 1.31 2.53 -9.54
CA VAL A 6 0.59 3.33 -8.55
C VAL A 6 1.23 4.71 -8.50
N THR A 7 0.42 5.75 -8.68
CA THR A 7 0.88 7.14 -8.56
C THR A 7 -0.08 7.88 -7.65
N VAL A 8 0.49 8.46 -6.58
CA VAL A 8 -0.26 9.25 -5.61
C VAL A 8 0.30 10.66 -5.64
N PHE A 9 -0.56 11.65 -5.88
CA PHE A 9 -0.14 13.04 -5.92
C PHE A 9 -1.22 13.96 -5.35
N PRO A 10 -0.82 14.96 -4.55
CA PRO A 10 -1.72 16.01 -4.10
C PRO A 10 -1.89 17.09 -5.17
N GLU A 11 -3.11 17.59 -5.30
CA GLU A 11 -3.48 18.84 -5.97
C GLU A 11 -3.98 19.85 -4.93
N LYS A 12 -4.24 21.10 -5.35
CA LYS A 12 -4.60 22.20 -4.43
C LYS A 12 -5.78 21.90 -3.50
N THR A 13 -6.76 21.14 -3.96
CA THR A 13 -8.02 20.88 -3.23
C THR A 13 -8.28 19.41 -2.95
N GLN A 14 -7.51 18.51 -3.54
CA GLN A 14 -7.74 17.07 -3.46
C GLN A 14 -6.47 16.30 -3.78
N SER A 15 -6.41 15.03 -3.39
CA SER A 15 -5.34 14.12 -3.78
C SER A 15 -5.89 13.01 -4.66
N TYR A 16 -5.08 12.55 -5.60
CA TYR A 16 -5.43 11.45 -6.49
C TYR A 16 -4.58 10.24 -6.18
N ILE A 17 -5.21 9.06 -6.28
CA ILE A 17 -4.55 7.77 -6.29
C ILE A 17 -4.88 7.14 -7.64
N LEU A 18 -3.90 7.09 -8.54
CA LEU A 18 -4.01 6.44 -9.83
C LEU A 18 -3.42 5.04 -9.73
N LEU A 19 -4.22 4.02 -10.06
CA LEU A 19 -3.74 2.66 -10.27
C LEU A 19 -4.00 2.29 -11.72
N SER A 20 -2.96 1.81 -12.41
CA SER A 20 -3.04 1.44 -13.82
C SER A 20 -2.24 0.18 -14.10
N CYS A 21 -2.64 -0.55 -15.14
CA CYS A 21 -1.91 -1.68 -15.69
C CYS A 21 -1.92 -1.58 -17.23
N LEU A 22 -1.16 -2.44 -17.90
CA LEU A 22 -1.30 -2.61 -19.35
C LEU A 22 -2.70 -3.13 -19.68
N GLU A 23 -3.28 -2.72 -20.82
CA GLU A 23 -4.63 -3.15 -21.22
C GLU A 23 -4.70 -4.69 -21.37
N SER A 24 -3.63 -5.31 -21.86
CA SER A 24 -3.51 -6.77 -21.96
C SER A 24 -3.57 -7.51 -20.61
N GLU A 25 -3.34 -6.81 -19.49
CA GLU A 25 -3.35 -7.37 -18.14
C GLU A 25 -4.60 -6.96 -17.34
N LYS A 26 -5.51 -6.20 -17.95
CA LYS A 26 -6.71 -5.69 -17.29
C LYS A 26 -7.57 -6.79 -16.69
N SER A 27 -7.73 -7.93 -17.38
CA SER A 27 -8.51 -9.07 -16.87
C SER A 27 -7.96 -9.64 -15.56
N ILE A 28 -6.65 -9.51 -15.32
CA ILE A 28 -5.98 -9.97 -14.09
C ILE A 28 -6.33 -9.03 -12.93
N TYR A 29 -6.33 -7.72 -13.18
CA TYR A 29 -6.46 -6.70 -12.15
C TYR A 29 -7.86 -6.09 -12.01
N GLN A 30 -8.79 -6.40 -12.91
CA GLN A 30 -10.13 -5.82 -12.91
C GLN A 30 -10.86 -6.01 -11.57
N ASN A 31 -10.72 -7.19 -10.96
CA ASN A 31 -11.32 -7.45 -9.65
C ASN A 31 -10.71 -6.57 -8.55
N LEU A 32 -9.39 -6.37 -8.56
CA LEU A 32 -8.73 -5.46 -7.62
C LEU A 32 -9.21 -4.02 -7.83
N PHE A 33 -9.28 -3.55 -9.08
CA PHE A 33 -9.77 -2.19 -9.38
C PHE A 33 -11.22 -1.99 -8.91
N ASN A 34 -12.09 -2.98 -9.16
CA ASN A 34 -13.47 -2.95 -8.68
C ASN A 34 -13.52 -2.92 -7.14
N GLN A 35 -12.70 -3.72 -6.46
CA GLN A 35 -12.64 -3.72 -5.00
C GLN A 35 -12.15 -2.40 -4.42
N LEU A 36 -11.16 -1.76 -5.05
CA LEU A 36 -10.65 -0.46 -4.64
C LEU A 36 -11.69 0.64 -4.85
N GLN A 37 -12.36 0.68 -6.01
CA GLN A 37 -13.41 1.67 -6.29
C GLN A 37 -14.59 1.59 -5.32
N ASN A 38 -14.90 0.40 -4.82
CA ASN A 38 -16.00 0.16 -3.87
C ASN A 38 -15.56 0.16 -2.40
N SER A 39 -14.28 0.43 -2.10
CA SER A 39 -13.77 0.51 -0.73
C SER A 39 -13.73 1.95 -0.23
N SER A 40 -13.86 2.13 1.10
CA SER A 40 -13.63 3.45 1.70
C SER A 40 -12.19 3.90 1.50
N ILE A 41 -11.98 5.22 1.44
CA ILE A 41 -10.65 5.79 1.21
C ILE A 41 -9.65 5.39 2.31
N ASP A 42 -10.09 5.35 3.58
CA ASP A 42 -9.22 4.95 4.69
C ASP A 42 -8.78 3.49 4.58
N LYS A 43 -9.67 2.61 4.12
CA LYS A 43 -9.32 1.22 3.84
C LYS A 43 -8.29 1.10 2.72
N ILE A 44 -8.43 1.90 1.65
CA ILE A 44 -7.45 1.96 0.56
C ILE A 44 -6.09 2.42 1.08
N LYS A 45 -6.05 3.46 1.92
CA LYS A 45 -4.81 4.01 2.49
C LYS A 45 -4.08 3.00 3.37
N VAL A 46 -4.80 2.30 4.25
CA VAL A 46 -4.23 1.20 5.07
C VAL A 46 -3.70 0.08 4.18
N TYR A 47 -4.47 -0.33 3.17
CA TYR A 47 -4.06 -1.39 2.25
C TYR A 47 -2.76 -1.02 1.51
N LEU A 48 -2.70 0.17 0.91
CA LEU A 48 -1.52 0.61 0.15
C LEU A 48 -0.30 0.82 1.05
N SER A 49 -0.48 1.34 2.27
CA SER A 49 0.63 1.54 3.22
C SER A 49 1.21 0.21 3.74
N MET A 50 0.38 -0.84 3.82
CA MET A 50 0.85 -2.19 4.17
C MET A 50 1.45 -2.93 2.97
N PHE A 51 0.88 -2.75 1.78
CA PHE A 51 1.22 -3.53 0.60
C PHE A 51 2.45 -2.98 -0.14
N LEU A 52 2.47 -1.69 -0.45
CA LEU A 52 3.50 -1.12 -1.33
C LEU A 52 4.92 -1.30 -0.81
N PRO A 53 5.24 -1.13 0.49
CA PRO A 53 6.62 -1.28 0.96
C PRO A 53 7.23 -2.65 0.70
N LEU A 54 6.45 -3.74 0.67
CA LEU A 54 6.98 -5.09 0.43
C LEU A 54 6.90 -5.52 -1.03
N TYR A 55 5.89 -5.05 -1.77
CA TYR A 55 5.55 -5.57 -3.11
C TYR A 55 6.01 -4.67 -4.26
N SER A 56 6.60 -3.50 -3.97
CA SER A 56 7.06 -2.59 -5.02
C SER A 56 8.48 -2.93 -5.47
N GLU A 57 8.68 -3.10 -6.77
CA GLU A 57 10.02 -3.20 -7.36
C GLU A 57 10.73 -1.83 -7.35
N ASN A 58 9.96 -0.75 -7.54
CA ASN A 58 10.46 0.62 -7.56
C ASN A 58 9.50 1.51 -6.77
N MET A 59 10.02 2.31 -5.85
CA MET A 59 9.23 3.24 -5.06
C MET A 59 9.93 4.59 -4.94
N VAL A 60 9.23 5.64 -5.34
CA VAL A 60 9.66 7.03 -5.16
C VAL A 60 8.75 7.64 -4.11
N LEU A 61 9.33 8.05 -2.98
CA LEU A 61 8.61 8.67 -1.88
C LEU A 61 8.77 10.19 -1.91
N SER A 62 7.70 10.89 -1.51
CA SER A 62 7.78 12.32 -1.23
C SER A 62 8.76 12.57 -0.07
N PRO A 63 9.68 13.56 -0.19
CA PRO A 63 10.55 13.95 0.91
C PRO A 63 9.77 14.34 2.17
N ASN A 64 8.58 14.92 2.02
CA ASN A 64 7.74 15.30 3.16
C ASN A 64 7.28 14.06 3.94
N ILE A 65 6.87 13.00 3.23
CA ILE A 65 6.48 11.73 3.88
C ILE A 65 7.68 11.15 4.64
N TRP A 66 8.81 11.04 3.95
CA TRP A 66 10.04 10.47 4.52
C TRP A 66 10.51 11.23 5.76
N ASN A 67 10.52 12.57 5.70
CA ASN A 67 11.05 13.42 6.77
C ASN A 67 10.11 13.54 7.98
N ASN A 68 8.80 13.30 7.79
CA ASN A 68 7.83 13.29 8.88
C ASN A 68 7.84 11.99 9.68
N TRP A 69 8.45 10.92 9.17
CA TRP A 69 8.57 9.66 9.88
C TRP A 69 9.74 9.67 10.88
N TYR A 70 9.49 9.12 12.07
CA TYR A 70 10.55 8.81 13.02
C TYR A 70 11.58 7.85 12.42
N GLU A 71 12.79 7.86 12.97
CA GLU A 71 13.90 7.01 12.50
C GLU A 71 13.53 5.53 12.46
N GLU A 72 12.86 5.02 13.49
CA GLU A 72 12.44 3.62 13.56
C GLU A 72 11.45 3.26 12.45
N THR A 73 10.61 4.23 12.04
CA THR A 73 9.65 4.04 10.95
C THR A 73 10.35 4.00 9.60
N ARG A 74 11.34 4.86 9.39
CA ARG A 74 12.19 4.84 8.19
C ARG A 74 12.98 3.53 8.11
N ILE A 75 13.57 3.06 9.21
CA ILE A 75 14.24 1.77 9.30
C ILE A 75 13.29 0.62 8.94
N ALA A 76 12.08 0.61 9.53
CA ALA A 76 11.08 -0.42 9.23
C ALA A 76 10.64 -0.41 7.76
N TYR A 77 10.40 0.78 7.19
CA TYR A 77 10.08 0.91 5.77
C TYR A 77 11.22 0.37 4.89
N THR A 78 12.46 0.79 5.14
CA THR A 78 13.64 0.32 4.39
C THR A 78 13.85 -1.18 4.58
N PHE A 79 13.54 -1.73 5.75
CA PHE A 79 13.58 -3.17 5.99
C PHE A 79 12.65 -3.91 5.02
N TYR A 80 11.37 -3.50 4.91
CA TYR A 80 10.40 -4.11 4.00
C TYR A 80 10.78 -3.92 2.53
N ALA A 81 11.16 -2.70 2.13
CA ALA A 81 11.50 -2.35 0.74
C ALA A 81 12.70 -3.13 0.18
N ASN A 82 13.58 -3.62 1.05
CA ASN A 82 14.77 -4.37 0.65
C ASN A 82 14.64 -5.89 0.88
N ARG A 83 13.45 -6.41 1.25
CA ARG A 83 13.27 -7.86 1.41
C ARG A 83 13.28 -8.57 0.07
N GLN A 84 13.97 -9.70 0.02
CA GLN A 84 14.00 -10.60 -1.13
C GLN A 84 13.90 -12.07 -0.69
N GLY A 85 13.57 -12.95 -1.63
CA GLY A 85 13.56 -14.40 -1.39
C GLY A 85 12.56 -14.84 -0.31
N ASN A 86 13.01 -15.75 0.57
CA ASN A 86 12.15 -16.37 1.58
C ASN A 86 11.55 -15.36 2.57
N ASP A 87 12.29 -14.30 2.91
CA ASP A 87 11.79 -13.25 3.81
C ASP A 87 10.56 -12.57 3.21
N THR A 88 10.59 -12.22 1.91
CA THR A 88 9.45 -11.61 1.23
C THR A 88 8.22 -12.50 1.31
N ILE A 89 8.37 -13.83 1.18
CA ILE A 89 7.27 -14.79 1.29
C ILE A 89 6.68 -14.81 2.71
N ILE A 90 7.54 -14.80 3.74
CA ILE A 90 7.11 -14.79 5.14
C ILE A 90 6.32 -13.51 5.44
N TYR A 91 6.88 -12.34 5.14
CA TYR A 91 6.22 -11.08 5.41
C TYR A 91 4.97 -10.86 4.55
N SER A 92 4.94 -11.39 3.32
CA SER A 92 3.75 -11.43 2.47
C SER A 92 2.59 -12.18 3.14
N LYS A 93 2.88 -13.33 3.76
CA LYS A 93 1.88 -14.10 4.51
C LYS A 93 1.38 -13.33 5.74
N THR A 94 2.29 -12.67 6.46
CA THR A 94 1.95 -11.85 7.63
C THR A 94 1.05 -10.67 7.25
N ILE A 95 1.40 -9.91 6.21
CA ILE A 95 0.58 -8.80 5.69
C ILE A 95 -0.78 -9.34 5.22
N GLY A 96 -0.80 -10.44 4.45
CA GLY A 96 -2.04 -11.05 3.99
C GLY A 96 -2.93 -11.51 5.15
N MET A 97 -2.36 -12.05 6.23
CA MET A 97 -3.10 -12.44 7.43
C MET A 97 -3.70 -11.22 8.13
N PHE A 98 -2.91 -10.15 8.32
CA PHE A 98 -3.39 -8.90 8.88
C PHE A 98 -4.57 -8.34 8.08
N LEU A 99 -4.44 -8.22 6.75
CA LEU A 99 -5.49 -7.67 5.89
C LEU A 99 -6.77 -8.51 5.92
N ARG A 100 -6.65 -9.84 5.94
CA ARG A 100 -7.83 -10.73 6.07
C ARG A 100 -8.51 -10.60 7.43
N ASN A 101 -7.73 -10.44 8.51
CA ASN A 101 -8.27 -10.25 9.84
C ASN A 101 -8.98 -8.89 9.96
N ALA A 102 -8.37 -7.81 9.43
CA ALA A 102 -8.99 -6.50 9.36
C ALA A 102 -10.31 -6.54 8.60
N ALA A 103 -10.34 -7.20 7.43
CA ALA A 103 -11.55 -7.32 6.61
C ALA A 103 -12.69 -8.13 7.25
N LYS A 104 -12.38 -9.05 8.17
CA LYS A 104 -13.37 -9.86 8.90
C LYS A 104 -13.85 -9.21 10.20
N SER A 105 -13.09 -8.24 10.71
CA SER A 105 -13.40 -7.57 11.96
C SER A 105 -14.50 -6.53 11.76
N THR A 106 -15.49 -6.52 12.65
CA THR A 106 -16.55 -5.50 12.67
C THR A 106 -16.12 -4.21 13.36
N THR A 107 -14.98 -4.22 14.05
CA THR A 107 -14.50 -3.10 14.89
C THR A 107 -13.15 -2.57 14.45
N PHE A 108 -12.61 -3.04 13.32
CA PHE A 108 -11.33 -2.55 12.83
C PHE A 108 -11.45 -1.09 12.36
N ASP A 109 -10.68 -0.22 13.00
CA ASP A 109 -10.65 1.21 12.66
C ASP A 109 -9.61 1.47 11.55
N TYR A 110 -10.09 1.68 10.33
CA TYR A 110 -9.25 2.03 9.18
C TYR A 110 -8.68 3.45 9.26
N ASN A 111 -9.15 4.31 10.16
CA ASN A 111 -8.55 5.63 10.37
C ASN A 111 -7.21 5.54 11.12
N ASN A 112 -6.96 4.45 11.84
CA ASN A 112 -5.68 4.20 12.49
C ASN A 112 -4.70 3.56 11.49
N ARG A 113 -3.87 4.41 10.85
CA ARG A 113 -3.03 4.03 9.69
C ARG A 113 -1.66 3.43 10.05
N GLY A 114 -1.43 3.10 11.31
CA GLY A 114 -0.13 2.56 11.76
C GLY A 114 1.00 3.59 11.64
N LYS A 115 2.26 3.13 11.79
CA LYS A 115 3.43 4.02 11.76
C LYS A 115 3.93 4.30 10.35
N ILE A 116 3.96 3.30 9.48
CA ILE A 116 4.26 3.48 8.05
C ILE A 116 2.95 3.92 7.40
N ASP A 117 2.71 5.23 7.33
CA ASP A 117 1.56 5.82 6.64
C ASP A 117 2.04 6.62 5.41
N LEU A 118 1.64 6.16 4.23
CA LEU A 118 1.99 6.78 2.95
C LEU A 118 1.12 7.99 2.58
N PHE A 119 0.17 8.39 3.44
CA PHE A 119 -0.87 9.39 3.14
C PHE A 119 -1.03 10.47 4.23
N ILE A 120 0.10 10.90 4.78
CA ILE A 120 0.22 12.02 5.75
C ILE A 120 0.11 13.40 5.11
#